data_AF-A1ZF56-F1
#
_entry.id   AF-A1ZF56-F1
#
_cell.length_a   1.000
_cell.length_b   1.000
_cell.length_c   1.000
_cell.angle_alpha   90.00
_cell.angle_beta   90.00
_cell.angle_gamma   90.00
#
_symmetry.space_group_name_H-M   'P 1'
#
loop_
_entity.id
_entity.type
_entity.pdbx_description
1 polymer ?
#
loop_
_entity_poly.entity_id
_entity_poly.type
_entity_poly.pdbx_seq_one_letter_code
_entity_poly.pdbx_strand_id
1 'polypeptide(L)' 'MTIEELKQFFDERPSLSVNGVGQEAGLSSSYLSKIFLEQRPLSQKTTGKLLPVLKKYGYACK' A
#
# COMPACT_ATOMS: atom_id res chain seq x y z
N MET A 1 -3.96 -1.75 -9.50
CA MET A 1 -3.49 -1.06 -8.30
C MET A 1 -2.85 0.27 -8.64
N THR A 2 -3.65 1.32 -8.52
CA THR A 2 -3.19 2.72 -8.44
C THR A 2 -3.01 3.15 -6.98
N ILE A 3 -2.43 4.34 -6.77
CA ILE A 3 -2.32 4.94 -5.43
C ILE A 3 -3.72 5.28 -4.89
N GLU A 4 -4.66 5.64 -5.75
CA GLU A 4 -6.04 5.94 -5.39
C GLU A 4 -6.76 4.71 -4.83
N GLU A 5 -6.65 3.55 -5.48
CA GLU A 5 -7.20 2.29 -4.95
C GLU A 5 -6.63 1.92 -3.58
N LEU A 6 -5.34 2.21 -3.39
CA LEU A 6 -4.65 2.04 -2.11
C LEU A 6 -5.26 2.97 -1.05
N LYS A 7 -5.34 4.27 -1.34
CA LYS A 7 -5.96 5.26 -0.44
C LYS A 7 -7.37 4.83 -0.06
N GLN A 8 -8.18 4.43 -1.03
CA GLN A 8 -9.54 3.96 -0.80
C GLN A 8 -9.58 2.69 0.06
N PHE A 9 -8.70 1.72 -0.16
CA PHE A 9 -8.63 0.50 0.65
C PHE A 9 -8.28 0.79 2.12
N PHE A 10 -7.38 1.73 2.37
CA PHE A 10 -7.01 2.16 3.72
C PHE A 10 -8.08 3.06 4.36
N ASP A 11 -8.81 3.85 3.57
CA ASP A 11 -9.95 4.65 4.02
C ASP A 11 -11.13 3.75 4.45
N GLU A 12 -11.42 2.70 3.68
CA GLU A 12 -12.40 1.67 4.03
C GLU A 12 -11.96 0.81 5.23
N ARG A 13 -10.67 0.80 5.56
CA ARG A 13 -10.09 0.00 6.66
C ARG A 13 -9.14 0.85 7.51
N PRO A 14 -9.66 1.78 8.33
CA PRO A 14 -8.83 2.62 9.19
C PRO A 14 -8.02 1.82 10.23
N SER A 15 -8.40 0.57 10.48
CA SER A 15 -7.66 -0.39 11.32
C SER A 15 -6.32 -0.81 10.72
N LEU A 16 -6.10 -0.65 9.41
CA LEU A 16 -4.84 -0.97 8.75
C LEU A 16 -3.92 0.25 8.77
N SER A 17 -2.76 0.11 9.40
CA SER A 17 -1.74 1.13 9.35
C SER A 17 -0.94 1.03 8.04
N VAL A 18 -0.91 2.10 7.25
CA VAL A 18 -0.07 2.23 6.04
C VAL A 18 1.39 1.86 6.34
N ASN A 19 1.90 2.27 7.50
CA ASN A 19 3.23 1.90 7.97
C ASN A 19 3.38 0.41 8.27
N GLY A 20 2.37 -0.22 8.89
CA GLY A 20 2.39 -1.64 9.23
C GLY A 20 2.36 -2.52 7.98
N VAL A 21 1.45 -2.23 7.04
CA VAL A 21 1.39 -2.89 5.73
C VAL A 21 2.69 -2.70 4.96
N GLY A 22 3.29 -1.51 5.07
CA GLY A 22 4.58 -1.24 4.45
C GLY A 22 5.73 -2.04 4.99
N GLN A 23 5.85 -2.10 6.32
CA GLN A 23 6.86 -2.92 6.98
C GLN A 23 6.70 -4.39 6.61
N GLU A 24 5.46 -4.89 6.61
CA GLU A 24 5.15 -6.28 6.23
C GLU A 24 5.48 -6.56 4.75
N ALA A 25 5.31 -5.57 3.87
CA ALA A 25 5.73 -5.64 2.47
C ALA A 25 7.24 -5.48 2.27
N GLY A 26 8.03 -5.32 3.33
CA GLY A 26 9.47 -5.07 3.22
C GLY A 26 9.79 -3.73 2.55
N LEU A 27 8.95 -2.73 2.82
CA LEU A 27 9.12 -1.33 2.46
C LEU A 27 9.39 -0.50 3.72
N SER A 28 10.17 0.56 3.59
CA SER A 28 10.31 1.50 4.69
C SER A 28 9.02 2.31 4.85
N SER A 29 8.64 2.57 6.10
CA SER A 29 7.45 3.35 6.49
C SER A 29 7.41 4.73 5.80
N SER A 30 8.57 5.37 5.69
CA SER A 30 8.71 6.64 4.93
C SER A 30 8.52 6.49 3.43
N TYR A 31 8.84 5.34 2.83
CA TYR A 31 8.72 5.13 1.39
C TYR A 31 7.25 5.01 0.97
N LEU A 32 6.45 4.30 1.75
CA LEU A 32 5.01 4.21 1.52
C LEU A 32 4.30 5.53 1.76
N SER A 33 4.64 6.23 2.84
CA SER A 33 4.10 7.58 3.07
C SER A 33 4.40 8.52 1.90
N LYS A 34 5.61 8.48 1.32
CA LYS A 34 5.95 9.29 0.13
C LYS A 34 5.16 8.91 -1.12
N ILE A 35 4.79 7.64 -1.27
CA ILE A 35 3.90 7.19 -2.36
C ILE A 35 2.47 7.70 -2.12
N PHE A 36 1.96 7.61 -0.89
CA PHE A 36 0.64 8.10 -0.53
C PHE A 36 0.49 9.62 -0.68
N LEU A 37 1.57 10.36 -0.39
CA LEU A 37 1.65 11.81 -0.58
C LEU A 37 1.90 12.22 -2.03
N GLU A 38 1.85 11.28 -2.98
CA GLU A 38 2.08 11.53 -4.43
C GLU A 38 3.46 12.13 -4.75
N GLN A 39 4.37 12.16 -3.77
CA GLN A 39 5.75 12.60 -3.95
C GLN A 39 6.59 11.58 -4.71
N ARG A 40 6.13 10.32 -4.80
CA ARG A 40 6.74 9.28 -5.64
C ARG A 40 5.69 8.43 -6.34
N PRO A 41 5.94 8.04 -7.60
CA PRO A 41 5.09 7.08 -8.29
C PRO A 41 5.23 5.69 -7.67
N LEU A 42 4.12 4.95 -7.66
CA LEU A 42 4.08 3.55 -7.29
C LEU A 42 4.80 2.72 -8.37
N SER A 43 6.01 2.25 -8.07
CA SER A 43 6.78 1.43 -9.00
C SER A 43 6.27 -0.02 -9.02
N GLN A 44 6.36 -0.71 -10.15
CA GLN A 44 6.01 -2.13 -10.27
C GLN A 44 6.71 -3.01 -9.23
N LYS A 45 7.97 -2.69 -8.88
CA LYS A 45 8.72 -3.42 -7.84
C LYS A 45 8.07 -3.27 -6.45
N THR A 46 7.53 -2.09 -6.17
CA THR A 46 6.80 -1.81 -4.93
C THR A 46 5.45 -2.51 -4.96
N THR A 47 4.72 -2.42 -6.07
CA THR A 47 3.45 -3.13 -6.27
C THR A 47 3.62 -4.63 -6.05
N GLY A 48 4.63 -5.27 -6.65
CA GLY A 48 4.88 -6.71 -6.49
C GLY A 48 5.12 -7.15 -5.04
N LYS A 49 5.64 -6.27 -4.19
CA LYS A 49 5.80 -6.51 -2.75
C LYS A 49 4.53 -6.23 -1.95
N LEU A 50 3.82 -5.17 -2.31
CA LEU A 50 2.66 -4.69 -1.57
C LEU A 50 1.41 -5.56 -1.85
N LEU A 51 1.23 -5.98 -3.08
CA LEU A 51 0.07 -6.73 -3.56
C LEU A 51 -0.16 -8.06 -2.81
N PRO A 52 0.84 -8.92 -2.54
CA PRO A 52 0.63 -10.12 -1.74
C PRO A 52 0.25 -9.81 -0.28
N VAL A 53 0.79 -8.73 0.30
CA VAL A 53 0.43 -8.30 1.66
C VAL A 53 -1.02 -7.80 1.68
N LEU A 54 -1.37 -6.89 0.77
CA LEU A 54 -2.74 -6.39 0.64
C LEU A 54 -3.74 -7.52 0.40
N LYS A 55 -3.39 -8.52 -0.41
CA LYS A 55 -4.21 -9.72 -0.63
C LYS A 55 -4.46 -10.50 0.67
N LYS A 56 -3.47 -10.61 1.57
CA LYS A 56 -3.69 -11.22 2.90
C LYS A 56 -4.71 -10.45 3.73
N TYR A 57 -4.75 -9.12 3.57
CA TYR A 57 -5.72 -8.24 4.21
C TYR A 57 -7.07 -8.14 3.45
N GLY A 58 -7.27 -8.93 2.40
CA GLY A 58 -8.52 -8.98 1.65
C GLY A 58 -8.63 -7.96 0.52
N TYR A 59 -7.52 -7.37 0.05
CA TYR A 59 -7.50 -6.60 -1.18
C TYR A 59 -7.68 -7.53 -2.39
N ALA A 60 -8.89 -7.53 -2.93
CA ALA A 60 -9.19 -8.10 -4.23
C ALA A 60 -9.08 -6.98 -5.27
N CYS A 61 -7.99 -7.00 -6.06
CA CYS A 61 -7.89 -6.16 -7.26
C CYS A 61 -9.08 -6.55 -8.14
N LYS A 62 -10.06 -5.66 -8.28
CA LYS A 62 -11.25 -5.89 -9.11
C LYS A 62 -11.01 -5.33 -10.50
#